data_AF-A0A392PLF9-F1
#
_entry.id   AF-A0A392PLF9-F1
#
_cell.length_a   1.000
_cell.length_b   1.000
_cell.length_c   1.000
_cell.angle_alpha   90.00
_cell.angle_beta   90.00
_cell.angle_gamma   90.00
#
_symmetry.space_group_name_H-M   'P 1'
#
loop_
_entity.id
_entity.type
_entity.pdbx_description
1 polymer ?
#
loop_
_entity_poly.entity_id
_entity_poly.type
_entity_poly.pdbx_seq_one_letter_code
_entity_poly.pdbx_strand_id
1 'polypeptide(L)'
;ALFMKGVSQADAEKAVEVVFKDNNDCVGDEKSIVGLSKQSMDHLYVQASKQWSRGQNVPLETRKSRIIRWLQYRGFDWNVISIILKKLDKHEQNPP
;
A
#
# COMPACT_ATOMS: atom_id res chain seq x y z
N ALA A 1 16.23 1.00 -10.04
CA ALA A 1 16.71 1.26 -8.66
C ALA A 1 17.60 0.14 -8.11
N LEU A 2 17.23 -1.14 -8.21
CA LEU A 2 18.04 -2.29 -7.74
C LEU A 2 19.31 -2.53 -8.59
N PHE A 3 19.21 -2.34 -9.91
CA PHE A 3 20.33 -2.51 -10.86
C PHE A 3 21.54 -1.61 -10.55
N MET A 4 21.31 -0.40 -10.02
CA MET A 4 22.37 0.55 -9.66
C MET A 4 23.10 0.20 -8.34
N LYS A 5 22.63 -0.81 -7.60
CA LYS A 5 23.16 -1.19 -6.27
C LYS A 5 23.93 -2.51 -6.26
N GLY A 6 24.19 -3.12 -7.42
CA GLY A 6 24.93 -4.39 -7.51
C GLY A 6 24.15 -5.62 -7.02
N VAL A 7 22.81 -5.51 -6.95
CA VAL A 7 21.93 -6.64 -6.63
C VAL A 7 21.89 -7.57 -7.84
N SER A 8 22.08 -8.87 -7.63
CA SER A 8 22.02 -9.85 -8.72
C SER A 8 20.65 -9.81 -9.39
N GLN A 9 20.61 -10.00 -10.70
CA GLN A 9 19.36 -9.99 -11.45
C GLN A 9 18.35 -11.01 -10.91
N ALA A 10 18.83 -12.19 -10.48
CA ALA A 10 18.00 -13.24 -9.88
C ALA A 10 17.36 -12.80 -8.55
N ASP A 11 18.08 -12.06 -7.70
CA ASP A 11 17.54 -11.55 -6.44
C ASP A 11 16.53 -10.41 -6.64
N ALA A 12 16.76 -9.57 -7.67
CA ALA A 12 15.81 -8.54 -8.05
C ALA A 12 14.51 -9.15 -8.61
N GLU A 13 14.62 -10.17 -9.47
CA GLU A 13 13.48 -10.90 -10.03
C GLU A 13 12.71 -11.66 -8.95
N LYS A 14 13.40 -12.31 -8.00
CA LYS A 14 12.77 -12.96 -6.85
C LYS A 14 12.05 -11.97 -5.92
N ALA A 15 12.63 -10.80 -5.68
CA ALA A 15 11.99 -9.76 -4.88
C ALA A 15 10.73 -9.22 -5.57
N VAL A 16 10.77 -9.05 -6.89
CA VAL A 16 9.59 -8.71 -7.70
C VAL A 16 8.55 -9.82 -7.57
N GLU A 17 8.93 -11.09 -7.72
CA GLU A 17 8.00 -12.21 -7.61
C GLU A 17 7.28 -12.24 -6.25
N VAL A 18 7.98 -12.01 -5.13
CA VAL A 18 7.34 -11.95 -3.80
C VAL A 18 6.34 -10.78 -3.67
N VAL A 19 6.61 -9.65 -4.32
CA VAL A 19 5.75 -8.46 -4.25
C VAL A 19 4.45 -8.65 -5.06
N PHE A 20 4.54 -9.32 -6.21
CA PHE A 20 3.46 -9.43 -7.18
C PHE A 20 2.78 -10.82 -7.21
N LYS A 21 3.43 -11.88 -6.72
CA LYS A 21 2.89 -13.25 -6.74
C LYS A 21 2.37 -13.62 -5.35
N ASP A 22 1.05 -13.62 -5.21
CA ASP A 22 0.37 -14.08 -4.01
C ASP A 22 0.33 -15.61 -4.03
N ASN A 23 1.08 -16.27 -3.14
CA ASN A 23 1.17 -17.73 -3.08
C ASN A 23 -0.05 -18.37 -2.38
N ASN A 24 -1.23 -17.74 -2.45
CA ASN A 24 -2.38 -18.18 -1.67
C ASN A 24 -3.71 -17.93 -2.39
N ASP A 25 -4.23 -19.01 -2.98
CA ASP A 25 -5.62 -19.18 -3.40
C ASP A 25 -6.58 -18.78 -2.28
N CYS A 26 -7.03 -17.52 -2.26
CA CYS A 26 -8.15 -17.12 -1.42
C CYS A 26 -8.95 -15.98 -2.05
N VAL A 27 -10.09 -16.41 -2.59
CA VAL A 27 -11.35 -15.74 -2.94
C VAL A 27 -11.51 -14.34 -2.35
N GLY A 28 -11.70 -13.36 -3.24
CA GLY A 28 -12.14 -12.01 -2.91
C GLY A 28 -11.86 -11.05 -4.07
N ASP A 29 -12.93 -10.62 -4.77
CA ASP A 29 -12.94 -9.86 -6.04
C ASP A 29 -12.02 -8.62 -6.11
N GLU A 30 -11.61 -8.05 -4.97
CA GLU A 30 -10.72 -6.87 -4.92
C GLU A 30 -9.22 -7.22 -5.09
N LYS A 31 -8.86 -8.50 -4.95
CA LYS A 31 -7.46 -8.97 -4.83
C LYS A 31 -6.76 -9.14 -6.19
N SER A 32 -7.51 -9.47 -7.25
CA SER A 32 -6.97 -9.62 -8.60
C SER A 32 -6.75 -8.29 -9.34
N ILE A 33 -7.41 -7.20 -8.91
CA ILE A 33 -7.47 -5.94 -9.67
C ILE A 33 -6.20 -5.09 -9.50
N VAL A 34 -5.38 -5.37 -8.49
CA VAL A 34 -4.35 -4.41 -8.03
C VAL A 34 -2.92 -4.85 -8.33
N GLY A 35 -2.70 -6.07 -8.85
CA GLY A 35 -1.37 -6.61 -9.14
C GLY A 35 -0.46 -6.84 -7.92
N LEU A 36 -0.77 -6.28 -6.74
CA LEU A 36 -0.03 -6.47 -5.50
C LEU A 36 -0.53 -7.70 -4.73
N SER A 37 0.41 -8.49 -4.19
CA SER A 37 0.07 -9.59 -3.28
C SER A 37 -0.60 -9.07 -1.99
N LYS A 38 -1.29 -9.95 -1.26
CA LYS A 38 -1.94 -9.60 0.01
C LYS A 38 -0.94 -9.03 1.00
N GLN A 39 0.24 -9.65 1.08
CA GLN A 39 1.30 -9.26 1.99
C GLN A 39 1.85 -7.87 1.63
N SER A 40 2.07 -7.59 0.33
CA SER A 40 2.47 -6.26 -0.14
C SER A 40 1.43 -5.20 0.20
N MET A 41 0.14 -5.53 0.05
CA MET A 41 -0.95 -4.63 0.40
C MET A 41 -1.03 -4.37 1.91
N ASP A 42 -0.78 -5.38 2.74
CA ASP A 42 -0.74 -5.25 4.20
C ASP A 42 0.44 -4.39 4.66
N HIS A 43 1.63 -4.65 4.13
CA HIS A 43 2.81 -3.84 4.41
C HIS A 43 2.60 -2.38 4.01
N LEU A 44 2.01 -2.12 2.84
CA LEU A 44 1.65 -0.77 2.41
C LEU A 44 0.67 -0.12 3.38
N TYR A 45 -0.35 -0.85 3.83
CA TYR A 45 -1.31 -0.38 4.82
C TYR A 45 -0.63 0.00 6.14
N VAL A 46 0.25 -0.84 6.69
CA VAL A 46 1.00 -0.54 7.92
C VAL A 46 1.81 0.76 7.79
N GLN A 47 2.46 0.97 6.64
CA GLN A 47 3.20 2.21 6.40
C GLN A 47 2.27 3.43 6.25
N ALA A 48 1.16 3.27 5.53
CA ALA A 48 0.16 4.32 5.37
C ALA A 48 -0.50 4.71 6.69
N SER A 49 -0.83 3.74 7.55
CA SER A 49 -1.38 3.96 8.90
C SER A 49 -0.42 4.75 9.78
N LYS A 50 0.88 4.42 9.76
CA LYS A 50 1.90 5.21 10.47
C LYS A 50 1.94 6.66 9.98
N GLN A 51 1.86 6.85 8.66
CA GLN A 51 1.85 8.19 8.07
C GLN A 51 0.55 8.95 8.38
N TRP A 52 -0.58 8.24 8.44
CA TRP A 52 -1.90 8.78 8.79
C TRP A 52 -1.93 9.27 10.24
N SER A 53 -1.44 8.48 11.19
CA SER A 53 -1.41 8.85 12.62
C SER A 53 -0.52 10.07 12.91
N ARG A 54 0.53 10.30 12.11
CA ARG A 54 1.36 11.52 12.20
C ARG A 54 0.58 12.81 11.89
N GLY A 55 -0.58 12.69 11.25
CA GLY A 55 -1.45 13.80 10.88
C GLY A 55 -2.65 14.04 11.80
N GLN A 56 -2.74 13.41 12.98
CA GLN A 56 -3.91 13.53 13.85
C GLN A 56 -4.27 14.98 14.26
N ASN A 57 -3.29 15.89 14.23
CA ASN A 57 -3.49 17.30 14.56
C ASN A 57 -4.18 18.15 13.48
N VAL A 58 -4.58 17.55 12.34
CA VAL A 58 -5.27 18.26 11.26
C VAL A 58 -6.63 17.62 10.91
N PRO A 59 -7.55 18.36 10.27
CA PRO A 59 -8.85 17.82 9.87
C PRO A 59 -8.73 16.57 8.99
N LEU A 60 -9.74 15.70 9.07
CA LEU A 60 -9.80 14.43 8.34
C LEU A 60 -9.52 14.59 6.84
N GLU A 61 -10.15 15.58 6.21
CA GLU A 61 -9.97 15.87 4.78
C GLU A 61 -8.51 16.22 4.45
N THR A 62 -7.83 16.98 5.33
CA THR A 62 -6.41 17.28 5.17
C THR A 62 -5.55 16.02 5.32
N ARG A 63 -5.91 15.09 6.22
CA ARG A 63 -5.21 13.81 6.36
C ARG A 63 -5.36 12.94 5.11
N LYS A 64 -6.58 12.86 4.54
CA LYS A 64 -6.86 12.17 3.27
C LYS A 64 -5.98 12.71 2.14
N SER A 65 -5.98 14.03 1.91
CA SER A 65 -5.15 14.65 0.87
C SER A 65 -3.66 14.37 1.07
N ARG A 66 -3.17 14.35 2.31
CA ARG A 66 -1.77 14.03 2.62
C ARG A 66 -1.42 12.59 2.26
N ILE A 67 -2.27 11.62 2.59
CA ILE A 67 -2.02 10.21 2.22
C ILE A 67 -2.11 10.00 0.71
N ILE A 68 -3.09 10.60 0.04
CA ILE A 68 -3.19 10.54 -1.44
C ILE A 68 -1.87 10.99 -2.05
N ARG A 69 -1.43 12.19 -1.69
CA ARG A 69 -0.22 12.79 -2.26
C ARG A 69 1.04 11.98 -1.90
N TRP A 70 1.11 11.44 -0.68
CA TRP A 70 2.21 10.60 -0.22
C TRP A 70 2.32 9.27 -0.99
N LEU A 71 1.20 8.65 -1.35
CA LEU A 71 1.17 7.44 -2.17
C LEU A 71 1.43 7.74 -3.65
N GLN A 72 0.87 8.82 -4.20
CA GLN A 72 1.13 9.26 -5.58
C GLN A 72 2.61 9.53 -5.81
N TYR A 73 3.30 10.19 -4.87
CA TYR A 73 4.75 10.44 -4.99
C TYR A 73 5.60 9.16 -4.98
N ARG A 74 5.04 8.02 -4.57
CA ARG A 74 5.71 6.71 -4.60
C ARG A 74 5.34 5.88 -5.83
N GLY A 75 4.51 6.42 -6.72
CA GLY A 75 4.09 5.76 -7.95
C GLY A 75 2.98 4.75 -7.77
N PHE A 76 2.20 4.81 -6.69
CA PHE A 76 1.03 3.96 -6.54
C PHE A 76 -0.15 4.47 -7.38
N ASP A 77 -0.82 3.55 -8.07
CA ASP A 77 -2.01 3.85 -8.86
C ASP A 77 -3.21 4.24 -7.99
N TRP A 78 -4.15 4.95 -8.62
CA TRP A 78 -5.38 5.39 -7.96
C TRP A 78 -6.18 4.24 -7.34
N ASN A 79 -6.16 3.06 -7.95
CA ASN A 79 -6.86 1.89 -7.41
C ASN A 79 -6.29 1.45 -6.05
N VAL A 80 -4.96 1.36 -5.94
CA VAL A 80 -4.25 1.08 -4.67
C VAL A 80 -4.57 2.16 -3.64
N ILE A 81 -4.49 3.42 -4.04
CA ILE A 81 -4.73 4.57 -3.17
C ILE A 81 -6.14 4.53 -2.58
N SER A 82 -7.14 4.28 -3.43
CA SER A 82 -8.56 4.18 -3.03
C SER A 82 -8.78 3.08 -2.00
N ILE A 83 -8.19 1.90 -2.20
CA ILE A 83 -8.29 0.78 -1.26
C ILE A 83 -7.67 1.13 0.10
N ILE A 84 -6.46 1.70 0.10
CA ILE A 84 -5.77 2.09 1.33
C ILE A 84 -6.56 3.17 2.08
N LEU A 85 -7.06 4.18 1.38
CA LEU A 85 -7.90 5.23 1.99
C LEU A 85 -9.16 4.66 2.62
N LYS A 86 -9.89 3.76 1.92
CA LYS A 86 -11.09 3.12 2.46
C LYS A 86 -10.78 2.35 3.75
N LYS A 87 -9.63 1.66 3.83
CA LYS A 87 -9.21 0.95 5.05
C LYS A 87 -8.91 1.92 6.20
N LEU A 88 -8.20 3.01 5.93
CA LEU A 88 -7.86 4.03 6.93
C LEU A 88 -9.09 4.77 7.46
N ASP A 89 -10.02 5.12 6.58
CA ASP A 89 -11.25 5.82 6.94
C ASP A 89 -12.17 4.93 7.81
N LYS A 90 -12.30 3.64 7.48
CA LYS A 90 -13.02 2.66 8.31
C LYS A 90 -12.43 2.52 9.72
N HIS A 91 -11.10 2.58 9.85
CA HIS A 91 -10.40 2.51 11.15
C HIS A 91 -10.64 3.76 12.00
N GLU A 92 -10.85 4.94 11.41
CA GLU A 92 -11.20 6.16 12.15
C GLU A 92 -12.65 6.15 12.65
N GLN A 93 -13.57 5.57 11.87
CA GLN A 93 -14.99 5.51 12.22
C GLN A 93 -15.31 4.43 13.27
N ASN A 94 -14.45 3.42 13.43
CA ASN A 94 -14.58 2.38 14.45
C ASN A 94 -13.29 2.29 15.26
N PRO A 95 -13.03 3.24 16.18
CA PRO A 95 -11.95 3.07 17.14
C PRO A 95 -12.26 1.86 18.05
N PRO A 96 -11.25 1.09 18.49
CA PRO A 96 -11.42 -0.03 19.41
C PRO A 96 -11.97 0.42 20.77
#